data_AF-A0A2V6D9M1-F1
#
_entry.id   AF-A0A2V6D9M1-F1
#
_cell.length_a   1.000
_cell.length_b   1.000
_cell.length_c   1.000
_cell.angle_alpha   90.00
_cell.angle_beta   90.00
_cell.angle_gamma   90.00
#
_symmetry.space_group_name_H-M   'P 1'
#
loop_
_entity.id
_entity.type
_entity.pdbx_description
1 polymer ?
#
loop_
_entity_poly.entity_id
_entity_poly.type
_entity_poly.pdbx_seq_one_letter_code
_entity_poly.pdbx_strand_id
1 'polypeptide(L)' 'MPNTLADPVVDLRDSNGNLLMTNDNWQDSQESEIQASGRAPPDDSESAIARTLAAGKYTAILRTKNNATGNGLLEAYELN' A
#
# COMPACT_ATOMS: atom_id res chain seq x y z
N MET A 1 -9.78 0.59 15.46
CA MET A 1 -9.92 2.07 15.53
C MET A 1 -11.34 2.43 15.11
N PRO A 2 -12.01 3.43 15.69
CA PRO A 2 -13.28 3.91 15.13
C PRO A 2 -13.03 4.64 13.80
N ASN A 3 -13.95 4.48 12.83
CA ASN A 3 -13.93 5.08 11.48
C ASN A 3 -12.68 4.76 10.64
N THR A 4 -12.33 3.48 10.49
CA THR A 4 -11.26 3.04 9.58
C THR A 4 -11.61 3.30 8.12
N LEU A 5 -10.58 3.54 7.31
CA LEU A 5 -10.70 3.66 5.86
C LEU A 5 -11.12 2.31 5.27
N ALA A 6 -12.29 2.22 4.65
CA ALA A 6 -12.83 0.95 4.14
C ALA A 6 -12.24 0.50 2.79
N ASP A 7 -11.59 1.40 2.06
CA ASP A 7 -11.07 1.16 0.71
C ASP A 7 -9.84 2.06 0.48
N PRO A 8 -8.72 1.78 1.19
CA PRO A 8 -7.47 2.50 1.04
C PRO A 8 -6.81 2.19 -0.31
N VAL A 9 -6.19 3.20 -0.91
CA VAL A 9 -5.30 3.06 -2.08
C VAL A 9 -3.92 3.57 -1.70
N VAL A 10 -2.88 2.80 -2.01
CA VAL A 10 -1.49 3.19 -1.76
C VAL A 10 -0.80 3.52 -3.08
N ASP A 11 -0.23 4.73 -3.17
CA ASP A 11 0.67 5.14 -4.25
C ASP A 11 2.12 5.16 -3.75
N LEU A 12 3.01 4.48 -4.46
CA LEU A 12 4.45 4.58 -4.26
C LEU A 12 5.08 5.50 -5.30
N ARG A 13 5.85 6.49 -4.84
CA ARG A 13 6.53 7.48 -5.68
C ARG A 13 8.04 7.48 -5.47
N ASP A 14 8.77 7.78 -6.55
CA ASP A 14 10.23 7.98 -6.52
C ASP A 14 10.62 9.33 -5.92
N SER A 15 11.93 9.59 -5.82
CA SER A 15 12.47 10.84 -5.29
C SER A 15 12.12 12.09 -6.10
N ASN A 16 11.72 11.93 -7.36
CA ASN A 16 11.28 13.01 -8.24
C ASN A 16 9.75 13.19 -8.20
N GLY A 17 9.05 12.37 -7.40
CA GLY A 17 7.60 12.38 -7.29
C GLY A 17 6.89 11.60 -8.40
N ASN A 18 7.60 10.85 -9.26
CA ASN A 18 6.97 10.03 -10.28
C ASN A 18 6.28 8.82 -9.64
N LEU A 19 5.10 8.46 -10.15
CA LEU A 19 4.39 7.26 -9.70
C LEU A 19 5.16 6.02 -10.17
N LEU A 20 5.57 5.19 -9.21
CA LEU A 20 6.22 3.90 -9.47
C LEU A 20 5.23 2.75 -9.49
N MET A 21 4.23 2.81 -8.60
CA MET A 21 3.23 1.77 -8.43
C MET A 21 2.03 2.34 -7.67
N THR A 22 0.85 1.84 -7.98
CA THR A 22 -0.37 2.07 -7.21
C THR A 22 -0.98 0.71 -6.95
N ASN A 23 -1.53 0.50 -5.77
CA ASN A 23 -2.35 -0.66 -5.48
C ASN A 23 -3.59 -0.22 -4.69
N ASP A 24 -4.68 -0.93 -4.92
CA ASP A 24 -6.02 -0.68 -4.42
C ASP A 24 -6.47 -1.88 -3.57
N ASN A 25 -6.49 -3.08 -4.17
CA ASN A 25 -6.65 -4.34 -3.47
C ASN A 25 -5.35 -5.14 -3.54
N TRP A 26 -4.84 -5.59 -2.39
CA TRP A 26 -3.55 -6.29 -2.32
C TRP A 26 -3.47 -7.55 -3.22
N GLN A 27 -4.61 -8.21 -3.48
CA GLN A 27 -4.71 -9.39 -4.33
C GLN A 27 -4.65 -9.08 -5.84
N ASP A 28 -4.91 -7.84 -6.27
CA ASP A 28 -5.09 -7.52 -7.69
C ASP A 28 -3.83 -7.74 -8.53
N SER A 29 -2.65 -7.60 -7.91
CA SER A 29 -1.38 -7.63 -8.66
C SER A 29 -0.21 -8.34 -7.99
N GLN A 30 -0.21 -8.49 -6.66
CA GLN A 30 0.97 -8.96 -5.92
C GLN A 30 0.61 -9.97 -4.82
N GLU A 31 -0.49 -10.71 -5.01
CA GLU A 31 -1.03 -11.64 -4.02
C GLU A 31 0.04 -12.60 -3.48
N SER A 32 0.80 -13.24 -4.38
CA SER A 32 1.80 -14.24 -4.01
C SER A 32 2.96 -13.64 -3.21
N GLU A 33 3.52 -12.50 -3.63
CA GLU A 33 4.61 -11.84 -2.93
C GLU A 33 4.17 -11.32 -1.55
N ILE A 34 2.96 -10.76 -1.47
CA ILE A 34 2.39 -10.23 -0.23
C ILE A 34 2.06 -11.38 0.73
N GLN A 35 1.50 -12.49 0.25
CA GLN A 35 1.33 -13.71 1.06
C GLN A 35 2.67 -14.27 1.54
N ALA A 36 3.67 -14.36 0.66
CA ALA A 36 5.00 -14.84 1.01
C ALA A 36 5.70 -13.96 2.06
N SER A 37 5.39 -12.67 2.11
CA SER A 37 5.90 -11.76 3.14
C SER A 37 5.31 -12.01 4.53
N GLY A 38 4.21 -12.76 4.64
CA GLY A 38 3.47 -12.96 5.89
C GLY A 38 2.72 -11.72 6.39
N ARG A 39 2.58 -10.70 5.53
CA ARG A 39 1.95 -9.41 5.85
C ARG A 39 0.74 -9.12 4.96
N ALA A 40 0.09 -10.17 4.47
CA ALA A 40 -1.17 -10.03 3.76
C ALA A 40 -2.20 -9.33 4.66
N PRO A 41 -2.81 -8.23 4.19
CA PRO A 41 -3.92 -7.61 4.89
C PRO A 41 -5.07 -8.61 5.10
N PRO A 42 -5.81 -8.54 6.22
CA PRO A 42 -6.92 -9.43 6.50
C PRO A 42 -8.18 -9.14 5.67
N ASP A 43 -8.32 -7.92 5.12
CA ASP A 43 -9.41 -7.53 4.23
C ASP A 43 -8.89 -7.48 2.79
N ASP A 44 -9.65 -8.06 1.87
CA ASP A 44 -9.30 -8.09 0.44
C ASP A 44 -9.33 -6.68 -0.18
N SER A 45 -10.08 -5.75 0.40
CA SER A 45 -10.20 -4.34 -0.01
C SER A 45 -9.05 -3.47 0.51
N GLU A 46 -8.11 -4.03 1.26
CA GLU A 46 -6.94 -3.29 1.73
C GLU A 46 -5.81 -3.28 0.70
N SER A 47 -5.05 -2.19 0.70
CA SER A 47 -3.90 -2.01 -0.17
C SER A 47 -2.59 -2.47 0.46
N ALA A 48 -1.78 -3.19 -0.31
CA ALA A 48 -0.40 -3.44 0.03
C ALA A 48 0.50 -3.45 -1.23
N ILE A 49 1.74 -2.98 -1.09
CA ILE A 49 2.74 -2.99 -2.15
C ILE A 49 3.97 -3.75 -1.63
N ALA A 50 4.33 -4.84 -2.32
CA ALA A 50 5.56 -5.57 -2.06
C ALA A 50 6.54 -5.32 -3.20
N ARG A 51 7.62 -4.56 -2.97
CA ARG A 51 8.55 -4.21 -4.06
C ARG A 51 9.99 -4.09 -3.58
N THR A 52 10.90 -4.67 -4.36
CA THR A 52 12.34 -4.38 -4.24
C THR A 52 12.63 -2.98 -4.76
N LEU A 53 13.18 -2.13 -3.90
CA LEU A 53 13.56 -0.76 -4.24
C LEU A 53 15.08 -0.64 -4.27
N ALA A 54 15.60 0.12 -5.23
CA ALA A 54 17.00 0.51 -5.20
C ALA A 54 17.24 1.48 -4.01
N ALA A 55 18.49 1.64 -3.59
CA ALA A 55 18.81 2.62 -2.57
C ALA A 55 18.41 4.03 -3.02
N GLY A 56 17.55 4.70 -2.26
CA GLY A 56 17.00 5.99 -2.65
C GLY A 56 15.91 6.50 -1.70
N LYS A 57 15.34 7.65 -2.04
CA LYS A 57 14.20 8.23 -1.31
C LYS A 57 12.92 7.88 -2.04
N TYR A 58 11.92 7.46 -1.28
CA TYR A 58 10.59 7.12 -1.78
C TYR A 58 9.53 7.72 -0.90
N THR A 59 8.36 7.97 -1.47
CA THR A 59 7.18 8.44 -0.74
C THR A 59 6.05 7.47 -0.97
N ALA A 60 5.44 6.99 0.11
CA ALA A 60 4.19 6.24 0.05
C ALA A 60 3.03 7.17 0.46
N ILE A 61 1.99 7.22 -0.36
CA ILE A 61 0.83 8.08 -0.17
C ILE A 61 -0.38 7.17 0.00
N LEU A 62 -1.01 7.26 1.18
CA LEU A 62 -2.29 6.62 1.45
C LEU A 62 -3.42 7.58 1.09
N ARG A 63 -4.34 7.15 0.23
CA ARG A 63 -5.52 7.90 -0.18
C ARG A 63 -6.76 7.02 -0.19
N THR A 64 -7.93 7.59 -0.40
CA THR A 64 -9.17 6.83 -0.62
C THR A 64 -9.52 6.74 -2.09
N LYS A 65 -10.12 5.62 -2.49
CA LYS A 65 -10.63 5.44 -3.86
C LYS A 65 -11.78 6.40 -4.20
N ASN A 66 -12.63 6.70 -3.22
CA ASN A 66 -13.90 7.43 -3.42
C ASN A 66 -14.03 8.74 -2.63
N ASN A 67 -12.91 9.41 -2.30
CA ASN A 67 -12.89 10.59 -1.40
C ASN A 67 -13.59 10.33 -0.05
N ALA A 68 -13.62 9.07 0.39
CA ALA A 68 -14.11 8.72 1.71
C ALA A 68 -13.22 9.35 2.79
N THR A 69 -13.79 9.59 3.97
CA THR A 69 -13.05 10.09 5.13
C THR A 69 -12.95 8.98 6.16
N GLY A 70 -11.80 8.89 6.82
CA GLY A 70 -11.54 7.87 7.82
C GLY A 70 -10.09 7.92 8.27
N ASN A 71 -9.81 7.15 9.30
CA ASN A 71 -8.47 6.94 9.81
C ASN A 71 -7.79 5.86 8.98
N GLY A 72 -6.67 6.23 8.34
CA GLY A 72 -5.80 5.30 7.64
C GLY A 72 -4.51 5.08 8.42
N LEU A 73 -4.02 3.84 8.45
CA LEU A 73 -2.70 3.50 8.94
C LEU A 73 -1.87 3.04 7.73
N LEU A 74 -0.69 3.64 7.56
CA LEU A 74 0.27 3.23 6.55
C LEU A 74 1.53 2.77 7.27
N GLU A 75 1.93 1.53 7.01
CA GLU A 75 3.12 0.93 7.59
C GLU A 75 4.10 0.55 6.48
N ALA A 76 5.39 0.74 6.73
CA ALA A 76 6.45 0.35 5.81
C ALA A 76 7.36 -0.66 6.51
N TYR A 77 7.63 -1.76 5.82
CA TYR A 77 8.43 -2.87 6.34
C TYR A 77 9.56 -3.18 5.36
N GLU A 78 10.76 -3.37 5.90
CA GLU A 78 11.87 -3.99 5.17
C GLU A 78 11.73 -5.51 5.30
N LEU A 79 11.72 -6.21 4.16
CA LEU A 79 11.63 -7.67 4.10
C LEU A 79 13.05 -8.21 3.83
N ASN A 80 13.53 -9.09 4.72
CA ASN A 80 14.85 -9.72 4.65
C ASN A 80 14.80 -11.11 4.03
#